data_AF-A0A519R022-F1
#
_entry.id   AF-A0A519R022-F1
#
_cell.length_a   1.000
_cell.length_b   1.000
_cell.length_c   1.000
_cell.angle_alpha   90.00
_cell.angle_beta   90.00
_cell.angle_gamma   90.00
#
_symmetry.space_group_name_H-M   'P 1'
#
loop_
_entity.id
_entity.type
_entity.pdbx_description
1 polymer ?
#
loop_
_entity_poly.entity_id
_entity_poly.type
_entity_poly.pdbx_seq_one_letter_code
_entity_poly.pdbx_strand_id
1 'polypeptide(L)' 'FERIHQSHLINLSYLKSYIKKDGGYVVMADNSNLPISQRKKERLQELLKTI' A
#
# COMPACT_ATOMS: atom_id res chain seq x y z
N PHE A 1 -5.11 9.74 3.40
CA PHE A 1 -4.95 8.46 4.13
C PHE A 1 -5.75 7.39 3.42
N GLU A 2 -5.19 6.20 3.21
CA GLU A 2 -5.83 5.08 2.51
C GLU A 2 -5.71 3.80 3.32
N ARG A 3 -6.79 3.01 3.37
CA ARG A 3 -6.83 1.79 4.18
C ARG A 3 -6.42 0.58 3.34
N ILE A 4 -5.18 0.11 3.47
CA ILE A 4 -4.62 -0.99 2.65
C ILE A 4 -4.89 -2.41 3.18
N HIS A 5 -5.19 -2.56 4.47
CA HIS A 5 -5.54 -3.84 5.10
C HIS A 5 -6.80 -3.66 5.97
N GLN A 6 -7.29 -4.71 6.62
CA GLN A 6 -8.37 -4.51 7.61
C GLN A 6 -7.89 -3.66 8.80
N SER A 7 -6.65 -3.88 9.25
CA SER A 7 -6.06 -3.21 10.42
C SER A 7 -5.13 -2.04 10.09
N HIS A 8 -4.78 -1.83 8.82
CA HIS A 8 -3.75 -0.86 8.42
C HIS A 8 -4.34 0.29 7.61
N LEU A 9 -4.16 1.50 8.12
CA LEU A 9 -4.43 2.78 7.48
C LEU A 9 -3.09 3.50 7.30
N ILE A 10 -2.75 3.88 6.06
CA ILE A 10 -1.46 4.50 5.74
C ILE A 10 -1.66 5.88 5.13
N ASN A 11 -0.62 6.71 5.20
CA ASN A 11 -0.56 7.95 4.46
C ASN A 11 0.18 7.74 3.12
N LEU A 12 -0.53 7.89 2.00
CA LEU A 12 0.03 7.71 0.65
C LEU A 12 1.17 8.70 0.35
N SER A 13 1.17 9.88 0.95
CA SER A 13 2.25 10.87 0.80
C SER A 13 3.60 10.38 1.36
N TYR A 14 3.59 9.37 2.23
CA TYR A 14 4.78 8.75 2.81
C TYR A 14 5.01 7.33 2.29
N LEU A 15 4.32 6.94 1.22
CA LEU A 15 4.54 5.66 0.58
C LEU A 15 5.82 5.74 -0.27
N LYS A 16 6.79 4.88 0.05
CA LYS A 16 8.09 4.84 -0.62
C LYS A 16 8.05 3.95 -1.84
N SER A 17 7.46 2.77 -1.71
CA SER A 17 7.34 1.83 -2.82
C SER A 17 6.24 0.79 -2.58
N TYR A 18 5.67 0.29 -3.67
CA TYR A 18 4.71 -0.81 -3.66
C TYR A 18 5.32 -2.04 -4.32
N ILE A 19 5.37 -3.16 -3.60
CA ILE A 19 5.94 -4.41 -4.08
C ILE A 19 4.81 -5.41 -4.30
N LYS A 20 4.69 -5.93 -5.53
CA LYS A 20 3.64 -6.89 -5.93
C LYS A 20 3.95 -8.35 -5.60
N LYS A 21 5.15 -8.65 -5.10
CA LYS A 21 5.64 -10.01 -4.83
C LYS A 21 4.93 -10.64 -3.61
N ASP A 22 4.73 -11.97 -3.65
CA ASP A 22 4.27 -12.81 -2.51
C ASP A 22 3.09 -12.23 -1.71
N GLY A 23 1.96 -11.95 -2.36
CA GLY A 23 0.78 -11.43 -1.67
C GLY A 23 0.76 -9.91 -1.49
N GLY A 24 1.85 -9.23 -1.83
CA GLY A 24 2.03 -7.79 -2.04
C GLY A 24 1.91 -6.89 -0.80
N TYR A 25 2.86 -5.98 -0.69
CA TYR A 25 3.04 -5.12 0.46
C TYR A 25 3.56 -3.75 0.04
N VAL A 26 3.36 -2.76 0.89
CA VAL A 26 3.94 -1.41 0.74
C VAL A 26 5.15 -1.26 1.63
N VAL A 27 6.09 -0.45 1.19
CA VAL A 27 7.19 0.07 2.00
C VAL A 27 6.91 1.54 2.26
N MET A 28 6.88 1.92 3.53
CA MET A 28 6.67 3.28 3.98
C MET A 28 8.01 4.02 4.14
N ALA A 29 7.98 5.35 4.29
CA ALA A 29 9.18 6.18 4.42
C ALA A 29 10.05 5.82 5.65
N ASP A 30 9.44 5.29 6.70
CA ASP A 30 10.09 4.75 7.91
C ASP A 30 10.68 3.34 7.72
N ASN A 31 10.63 2.79 6.50
CA ASN A 31 10.96 1.42 6.13
C ASN A 31 10.04 0.35 6.72
N SER A 32 8.85 0.73 7.20
CA SER A 32 7.82 -0.23 7.60
C SER A 32 7.25 -0.96 6.39
N ASN A 33 7.20 -2.28 6.47
CA ASN A 33 6.61 -3.14 5.44
C ASN A 33 5.20 -3.55 5.87
N LEU A 34 4.18 -3.09 5.14
CA LEU A 34 2.78 -3.34 5.50
C LEU A 34 2.08 -4.17 4.40
N PRO A 35 1.48 -5.31 4.76
CA PRO A 35 0.78 -6.15 3.80
C PRO A 35 -0.51 -5.49 3.33
N ILE A 36 -0.85 -5.67 2.06
CA ILE A 36 -2.09 -5.18 1.46
C ILE A 36 -3.05 -6.36 1.30
N SER A 37 -4.30 -6.17 1.68
CA SER A 37 -5.34 -7.18 1.41
C SER A 37 -5.57 -7.34 -0.10
N GLN A 38 -5.72 -8.56 -0.59
CA GLN A 38 -5.85 -8.85 -2.04
C GLN A 38 -6.90 -7.98 -2.73
N ARG A 39 -8.09 -7.84 -2.13
CA ARG A 39 -9.19 -7.00 -2.65
C ARG A 39 -8.87 -5.52 -2.79
N LYS A 40 -7.88 -5.01 -2.04
CA LYS A 40 -7.52 -3.59 -2.04
C LYS A 40 -6.26 -3.28 -2.85
N LYS A 41 -5.57 -4.31 -3.35
CA LYS A 41 -4.39 -4.14 -4.20
C LYS A 41 -4.71 -3.36 -5.47
N GLU A 42 -5.78 -3.72 -6.16
CA GLU A 42 -6.18 -3.05 -7.41
C GLU A 42 -6.48 -1.58 -7.17
N ARG A 43 -7.33 -1.28 -6.18
CA ARG A 43 -7.63 0.10 -5.76
C ARG A 43 -6.39 0.90 -5.42
N LEU A 44 -5.46 0.34 -4.62
CA LEU A 44 -4.21 1.02 -4.29
C LEU A 44 -3.37 1.28 -5.55
N GLN A 45 -3.31 0.32 -6.46
CA GLN A 45 -2.56 0.45 -7.70
C GLN A 45 -3.17 1.51 -8.64
N GLU A 46 -4.48 1.65 -8.70
CA GLU A 46 -5.16 2.72 -9.45
C GLU A 46 -4.87 4.10 -8.85
N LEU A 47 -4.94 4.22 -7.51
CA LEU A 47 -4.60 5.45 -6.82
C LEU A 47 -3.16 5.87 -7.11
N LEU A 48 -2.20 4.93 -7.09
CA LEU A 48 -0.79 5.21 -7.38
C LEU A 48 -0.52 5.58 -8.85
N LYS A 49 -1.38 5.20 -9.80
CA LYS A 49 -1.26 5.63 -11.20
C LYS A 49 -1.78 7.04 -11.44
N THR A 50 -2.62 7.55 -10.54
CA THR A 50 -3.32 8.83 -10.69
C THR A 50 -2.55 9.99 -10.05
N ILE A 51 -1.52 9.68 -9.28
CA ILE A 51 -0.60 10.63 -8.61
C ILE A 51 0.65 10.78 -9.48
#